data_AF-D5MSN8-F1
#
_entry.id   AF-D5MSN8-F1
#
_cell.length_a   1.000
_cell.length_b   1.000
_cell.length_c   1.000
_cell.angle_alpha   90.00
_cell.angle_beta   90.00
_cell.angle_gamma   90.00
#
_symmetry.space_group_name_H-M   'P 1'
#
loop_
_entity.id
_entity.type
_entity.pdbx_description
1 polymer ?
#
loop_
_entity_poly.entity_id
_entity_poly.type
_entity_poly.pdbx_seq_one_letter_code
_entity_poly.pdbx_strand_id
1 'polypeptide(L)'
;METADKNSVSIILRWVLFLPCAAIASLLGWYIVNILGRFGLYFVQFDTKSFISQLYFNPAGHAAMAIAFVYIGSKIAPFHRKTVAYVLSGIWFLFSGFTLFTAILVKNGWAIWGSVWSFVVIVALAFFIYQNEIDI
;
A
#
# COMPACT_ATOMS: atom_id res chain seq x y z
N MET A 1 22.02 -9.54 33.39
CA MET A 1 22.29 -9.98 32.00
C MET A 1 21.04 -10.27 31.18
N GLU A 2 19.84 -10.32 31.78
CA GLU A 2 18.59 -10.73 31.10
C GLU A 2 17.87 -9.62 30.28
N THR A 3 18.25 -8.35 30.46
CA THR A 3 17.62 -7.20 29.77
C THR A 3 18.24 -6.86 28.43
N ALA A 4 19.49 -7.29 28.17
CA ALA A 4 20.17 -7.06 26.89
C ALA A 4 19.62 -7.94 25.75
N ASP A 5 19.13 -9.14 26.09
CA ASP A 5 18.69 -10.14 25.12
C ASP A 5 17.28 -9.83 24.58
N LYS A 6 16.36 -9.38 25.45
CA LYS A 6 14.98 -9.00 25.06
C LYS A 6 14.94 -7.89 23.99
N ASN A 7 15.86 -6.94 24.05
CA ASN A 7 15.94 -5.87 23.05
C ASN A 7 16.42 -6.39 21.69
N SER A 8 17.35 -7.35 21.71
CA SER A 8 17.91 -7.94 20.49
C SER A 8 16.88 -8.81 19.76
N VAL A 9 16.15 -9.66 20.49
CA VAL A 9 15.09 -10.50 19.92
C VAL A 9 13.97 -9.65 19.31
N SER A 10 13.54 -8.57 19.99
CA SER A 10 12.52 -7.66 19.46
C SER A 10 12.95 -6.96 18.16
N ILE A 11 14.21 -6.52 18.09
CA ILE A 11 14.77 -5.89 16.88
C ILE A 11 14.78 -6.89 15.71
N ILE A 12 15.27 -8.10 15.93
CA ILE A 12 15.32 -9.15 14.91
C ILE A 12 13.90 -9.49 14.43
N LEU A 13 12.96 -9.68 15.36
CA LEU A 13 11.58 -9.99 15.03
C LEU A 13 10.95 -8.91 14.15
N ARG A 14 11.18 -7.63 14.45
CA ARG A 14 10.67 -6.50 13.65
C ARG A 14 11.26 -6.46 12.25
N TRP A 15 12.54 -6.80 12.08
CA TRP A 15 13.17 -6.93 10.76
C TRP A 15 12.68 -8.13 9.95
N VAL A 16 12.27 -9.21 10.61
CA VAL A 16 11.67 -10.36 9.92
C VAL A 16 10.22 -10.05 9.55
N LEU A 17 9.48 -9.36 10.43
CA LEU A 17 8.05 -9.16 10.30
C LEU A 17 7.63 -7.92 9.48
N PHE A 18 8.51 -6.91 9.28
CA PHE A 18 8.06 -5.66 8.64
C PHE A 18 7.49 -5.89 7.22
N LEU A 19 8.12 -6.75 6.41
CA LEU A 19 7.68 -7.02 5.04
C LEU A 19 6.38 -7.84 4.98
N PRO A 20 6.22 -8.98 5.68
CA PRO A 20 4.94 -9.70 5.67
C PRO A 20 3.81 -8.86 6.27
N CYS A 21 4.06 -8.07 7.32
CA CYS A 21 3.06 -7.16 7.87
C CYS A 21 2.71 -6.03 6.90
N ALA A 22 3.67 -5.49 6.15
CA ALA A 22 3.40 -4.51 5.09
C ALA A 22 2.51 -5.09 3.98
N ALA A 23 2.78 -6.33 3.56
CA ALA A 23 1.97 -7.01 2.55
C ALA A 23 0.53 -7.25 3.03
N ILE A 24 0.36 -7.72 4.28
CA ILE A 24 -0.96 -7.88 4.89
C ILE A 24 -1.68 -6.54 5.00
N ALA A 25 -1.00 -5.49 5.47
CA ALA A 25 -1.57 -4.15 5.58
C ALA A 25 -2.00 -3.59 4.22
N SER A 26 -1.24 -3.85 3.16
CA SER A 26 -1.58 -3.48 1.80
C SER A 26 -2.90 -4.14 1.35
N LEU A 27 -3.01 -5.46 1.52
CA LEU A 27 -4.25 -6.19 1.21
C LEU A 27 -5.44 -5.66 2.01
N LEU A 28 -5.25 -5.43 3.31
CA LEU A 28 -6.28 -4.84 4.16
C LEU A 28 -6.69 -3.44 3.67
N GLY A 29 -5.74 -2.60 3.26
CA GLY A 29 -6.03 -1.28 2.68
C GLY A 29 -6.95 -1.38 1.46
N TRP A 30 -6.69 -2.33 0.56
CA TRP A 30 -7.57 -2.56 -0.60
C TRP A 30 -8.98 -2.97 -0.18
N TYR A 31 -9.07 -3.96 0.72
CA TYR A 31 -10.36 -4.50 1.18
C TYR A 31 -11.15 -3.45 1.93
N ILE A 32 -10.53 -2.66 2.80
CA ILE A 32 -11.19 -1.58 3.52
C ILE A 32 -11.82 -0.60 2.54
N VAL A 33 -11.06 -0.10 1.56
CA VAL A 33 -11.58 0.87 0.59
C VAL A 33 -12.67 0.27 -0.29
N ASN A 34 -12.48 -0.95 -0.80
CA ASN A 34 -13.44 -1.55 -1.73
C ASN A 34 -14.69 -2.09 -1.04
N ILE A 35 -14.56 -2.72 0.13
CA ILE A 35 -15.70 -3.26 0.87
C ILE A 35 -16.50 -2.11 1.49
N LEU A 36 -15.86 -1.21 2.25
CA LEU A 36 -16.58 -0.11 2.89
C LEU A 36 -17.16 0.85 1.85
N GLY A 37 -16.40 1.14 0.79
CA GLY A 37 -16.84 1.97 -0.31
C GLY A 37 -18.07 1.44 -1.03
N ARG A 38 -18.07 0.13 -1.36
CA ARG A 38 -19.21 -0.52 -2.01
C ARG A 38 -20.40 -0.70 -1.08
N PHE A 39 -20.16 -0.94 0.21
CA PHE A 39 -21.22 -1.00 1.22
C PHE A 39 -21.93 0.34 1.37
N GLY A 40 -21.18 1.45 1.37
CA GLY A 40 -21.72 2.81 1.35
C GLY A 40 -22.60 3.07 0.12
N LEU A 41 -22.13 2.70 -1.08
CA LEU A 41 -22.92 2.86 -2.31
C LEU A 41 -24.20 2.01 -2.33
N TYR A 42 -24.15 0.80 -1.74
CA TYR A 42 -25.32 -0.06 -1.65
C TYR A 42 -26.47 0.59 -0.88
N PHE A 43 -26.18 1.30 0.22
CA PHE A 43 -27.21 2.03 0.97
C PHE A 43 -27.84 3.19 0.19
N VAL A 44 -27.08 3.80 -0.72
CA VAL A 44 -27.55 4.89 -1.59
C VAL A 44 -28.15 4.34 -2.89
N GLN A 45 -28.30 3.01 -3.02
CA GLN A 45 -28.81 2.32 -4.20
C GLN A 45 -28.04 2.63 -5.49
N PHE A 46 -26.76 3.00 -5.37
CA PHE A 46 -25.91 3.29 -6.51
C PHE A 46 -25.28 2.01 -7.05
N ASP A 47 -25.25 1.85 -8.37
CA ASP A 47 -24.64 0.65 -8.97
C ASP A 47 -23.13 0.64 -8.75
N THR A 48 -22.66 -0.34 -7.96
CA THR A 48 -21.24 -0.55 -7.66
C THR A 48 -20.40 -0.95 -8.88
N LYS A 49 -21.04 -1.42 -9.96
CA LYS A 49 -20.39 -1.74 -11.24
C LYS A 49 -20.44 -0.60 -12.24
N SER A 50 -21.12 0.51 -11.91
CA SER A 50 -21.15 1.70 -12.75
C SER A 50 -19.74 2.22 -13.02
N PHE A 51 -19.57 2.85 -14.18
CA PHE A 51 -18.30 3.48 -14.57
C PHE A 51 -17.78 4.44 -13.49
N ILE A 52 -18.66 5.26 -12.90
CA ILE A 52 -18.31 6.24 -11.86
C ILE A 52 -17.78 5.53 -10.60
N SER A 53 -18.47 4.49 -10.14
CA SER A 53 -18.01 3.69 -8.99
C SER A 53 -16.62 3.11 -9.24
N GLN A 54 -16.42 2.50 -10.40
CA GLN A 54 -15.13 1.91 -10.76
C GLN A 54 -14.01 2.96 -10.93
N LEU A 55 -14.35 4.14 -11.44
CA LEU A 55 -13.42 5.26 -11.58
C LEU A 55 -12.92 5.77 -10.23
N TYR A 56 -13.74 5.74 -9.18
CA TYR A 56 -13.35 6.17 -7.84
C TYR A 56 -12.67 5.06 -7.03
N PHE A 57 -13.27 3.87 -6.95
CA PHE A 57 -12.79 2.83 -6.03
C PHE A 57 -11.57 2.09 -6.51
N ASN A 58 -11.36 1.94 -7.83
CA ASN A 58 -10.14 1.29 -8.32
C ASN A 58 -8.89 2.12 -8.00
N PRO A 59 -8.82 3.43 -8.31
CA PRO A 59 -7.71 4.29 -7.87
C PRO A 59 -7.56 4.32 -6.36
N ALA A 60 -8.64 4.60 -5.62
CA ALA A 60 -8.57 4.72 -4.17
C ALA A 60 -8.09 3.43 -3.51
N GLY A 61 -8.54 2.27 -3.99
CA GLY A 61 -8.11 0.97 -3.49
C GLY A 61 -6.62 0.72 -3.72
N HIS A 62 -6.13 0.94 -4.95
CA HIS A 62 -4.71 0.74 -5.28
C HIS A 62 -3.80 1.79 -4.65
N ALA A 63 -4.31 3.00 -4.41
CA ALA A 63 -3.65 4.05 -3.64
C ALA A 63 -3.48 3.64 -2.18
N ALA A 64 -4.58 3.20 -1.55
CA ALA A 64 -4.57 2.76 -0.16
C ALA A 64 -3.65 1.55 0.06
N MET A 65 -3.61 0.61 -0.89
CA MET A 65 -2.63 -0.49 -0.90
C MET A 65 -1.18 -0.01 -0.82
N ALA A 66 -0.83 0.93 -1.70
CA ALA A 66 0.53 1.48 -1.80
C ALA A 66 0.93 2.23 -0.52
N ILE A 67 0.03 3.08 -0.03
CA ILE A 67 0.22 3.86 1.19
C ILE A 67 0.37 2.93 2.40
N ALA A 68 -0.55 1.98 2.56
CA ALA A 68 -0.52 1.05 3.69
C ALA A 68 0.74 0.19 3.69
N PHE A 69 1.19 -0.29 2.52
CA PHE A 69 2.41 -1.06 2.40
C PHE A 69 3.64 -0.29 2.92
N VAL A 70 3.84 0.94 2.42
CA VAL A 70 5.01 1.74 2.80
C VAL A 70 4.90 2.24 4.23
N TYR A 71 3.75 2.78 4.63
CA TYR A 71 3.57 3.38 5.95
C TYR A 71 3.68 2.34 7.06
N ILE A 72 2.96 1.21 6.96
CA ILE A 72 3.00 0.18 7.99
C ILE A 72 4.35 -0.54 8.01
N GLY A 73 4.91 -0.89 6.84
CA GLY A 73 6.22 -1.53 6.78
C GLY A 73 7.34 -0.67 7.37
N SER A 74 7.34 0.63 7.10
CA SER A 74 8.33 1.55 7.67
C SER A 74 8.15 1.80 9.17
N LYS A 75 6.91 1.85 9.69
CA LYS A 75 6.65 1.98 11.14
C LYS A 75 7.07 0.74 11.92
N ILE A 76 6.95 -0.45 11.33
CA ILE A 76 7.37 -1.69 11.98
C ILE A 76 8.89 -1.78 12.06
N ALA A 77 9.63 -1.23 11.09
CA ALA A 77 11.09 -1.24 11.13
C ALA A 77 11.63 -0.58 12.42
N PRO A 78 12.60 -1.21 13.11
CA PRO A 78 13.09 -0.72 14.39
C PRO A 78 13.92 0.57 14.26
N PHE A 79 14.59 0.78 13.13
CA PHE A 79 15.42 1.96 12.86
C PHE A 79 15.47 2.27 11.35
N HIS A 80 16.00 3.45 11.01
CA HIS A 80 16.10 3.97 9.63
C HIS A 80 14.77 3.97 8.86
N ARG A 81 13.65 4.28 9.53
CA ARG A 81 12.31 4.14 8.96
C ARG A 81 12.11 4.91 7.65
N LYS A 82 12.69 6.11 7.50
CA LYS A 82 12.67 6.88 6.24
C LYS A 82 13.38 6.13 5.11
N THR A 83 14.58 5.59 5.36
CA THR A 83 15.30 4.76 4.39
C THR A 83 14.50 3.51 4.02
N VAL A 84 13.92 2.84 5.02
CA VAL A 84 13.04 1.68 4.79
C VAL A 84 11.82 2.07 3.95
N ALA A 85 11.21 3.22 4.19
CA ALA A 85 10.09 3.70 3.40
C ALA A 85 10.47 3.93 1.92
N TYR A 86 11.65 4.47 1.63
CA TYR A 86 12.14 4.57 0.25
C TYR A 86 12.37 3.21 -0.39
N VAL A 87 12.98 2.26 0.35
CA VAL A 87 13.18 0.89 -0.14
C VAL A 87 11.85 0.20 -0.43
N LEU A 88 10.87 0.31 0.48
CA LEU A 88 9.52 -0.22 0.29
C LEU A 88 8.81 0.46 -0.87
N SER A 89 9.00 1.77 -1.06
CA SER A 89 8.45 2.50 -2.20
C SER A 89 9.04 1.98 -3.52
N GLY A 90 10.34 1.71 -3.57
CA GLY A 90 10.99 1.09 -4.72
C GLY A 90 10.50 -0.34 -4.99
N ILE A 91 10.34 -1.16 -3.95
CA ILE A 91 9.76 -2.51 -4.07
C ILE A 91 8.34 -2.43 -4.62
N TRP A 92 7.52 -1.52 -4.09
CA TRP A 92 6.14 -1.33 -4.54
C TRP A 92 6.07 -0.84 -5.98
N PHE A 93 6.97 0.06 -6.39
CA PHE A 93 7.08 0.52 -7.77
C PHE A 93 7.33 -0.64 -8.74
N LEU A 94 8.28 -1.53 -8.41
CA LEU A 94 8.56 -2.73 -9.22
C LEU A 94 7.35 -3.68 -9.25
N PHE A 95 6.72 -3.89 -8.10
CA PHE A 95 5.52 -4.72 -8.00
C PHE A 95 4.37 -4.14 -8.85
N SER A 96 4.14 -2.83 -8.78
CA SER A 96 3.14 -2.12 -9.58
C SER A 96 3.43 -2.22 -11.09
N GLY A 97 4.70 -2.20 -11.49
CA GLY A 97 5.09 -2.43 -12.89
C GLY A 97 4.76 -3.85 -13.35
N PHE A 98 5.03 -4.85 -12.50
CA PHE A 98 4.67 -6.24 -12.76
C PHE A 98 3.15 -6.44 -12.84
N THR A 99 2.37 -5.86 -11.93
CA THR A 99 0.90 -5.96 -11.97
C THR A 99 0.31 -5.22 -13.17
N LEU A 100 0.90 -4.10 -13.57
CA LEU A 100 0.52 -3.39 -14.79
C LEU A 100 0.75 -4.27 -16.03
N PHE A 101 1.90 -4.92 -16.13
CA PHE A 101 2.21 -5.83 -17.22
C PHE A 101 1.21 -6.99 -17.31
N THR A 102 0.93 -7.66 -16.18
CA THR A 102 -0.04 -8.77 -16.16
C THR A 102 -1.45 -8.29 -16.50
N ALA A 103 -1.86 -7.09 -16.04
CA ALA A 103 -3.15 -6.48 -16.37
C ALA A 103 -3.31 -6.18 -17.87
N ILE A 104 -2.23 -5.77 -18.55
CA ILE A 104 -2.20 -5.56 -20.00
C ILE A 104 -2.40 -6.88 -20.75
N LEU A 105 -1.72 -7.96 -20.33
CA LEU A 105 -1.85 -9.28 -20.97
C LEU A 105 -3.27 -9.83 -20.91
N VAL A 106 -3.95 -9.66 -19.77
CA VAL A 106 -5.35 -10.09 -19.60
C VAL A 106 -6.37 -9.06 -20.11
N LYS A 107 -5.91 -7.94 -20.69
CA LYS A 107 -6.75 -6.84 -21.21
C LYS A 107 -7.75 -6.29 -20.18
N ASN A 108 -7.36 -6.25 -18.90
CA ASN A 108 -8.21 -5.73 -17.83
C ASN A 108 -7.96 -4.22 -17.64
N GLY A 109 -8.75 -3.39 -18.32
CA GLY A 109 -8.62 -1.93 -18.28
C GLY A 109 -8.70 -1.33 -16.87
N TRP A 110 -9.50 -1.91 -15.97
CA TRP A 110 -9.64 -1.41 -14.59
C TRP A 110 -8.42 -1.73 -13.72
N ALA A 111 -7.81 -2.90 -13.92
CA ALA A 111 -6.55 -3.25 -13.25
C ALA A 111 -5.37 -2.41 -13.79
N ILE A 112 -5.37 -2.10 -15.09
CA ILE A 112 -4.41 -1.15 -15.70
C ILE A 112 -4.57 0.23 -15.03
N TRP A 113 -5.80 0.75 -14.97
CA TRP A 113 -6.10 2.04 -14.36
C TRP A 113 -5.68 2.10 -12.88
N GLY A 114 -6.00 1.07 -12.11
CA GLY A 114 -5.58 0.96 -10.70
C GLY A 114 -4.06 0.92 -10.54
N SER A 115 -3.35 0.17 -11.38
CA SER A 115 -1.88 0.07 -11.33
C SER A 115 -1.21 1.41 -11.65
N VAL A 116 -1.73 2.18 -12.62
CA VAL A 116 -1.23 3.54 -12.92
C VAL A 116 -1.40 4.46 -11.70
N TRP A 117 -2.54 4.40 -11.02
CA TRP A 117 -2.74 5.20 -9.81
C TRP A 117 -1.84 4.78 -8.65
N SER A 118 -1.58 3.49 -8.50
CA SER A 118 -0.62 3.00 -7.52
C SER A 118 0.78 3.59 -7.75
N PHE A 119 1.19 3.72 -9.02
CA PHE A 119 2.44 4.36 -9.42
C PHE A 119 2.48 5.85 -9.06
N VAL A 120 1.42 6.60 -9.41
CA VAL A 120 1.34 8.04 -9.09
C VAL A 120 1.44 8.25 -7.58
N VAL A 121 0.72 7.43 -6.81
CA VAL A 121 0.67 7.53 -5.35
C VAL A 121 2.01 7.18 -4.72
N ILE A 122 2.71 6.14 -5.19
CA ILE A 122 4.00 5.77 -4.60
C ILE A 122 5.07 6.84 -4.84
N VAL A 123 5.05 7.47 -6.02
CA VAL A 123 5.95 8.58 -6.35
C VAL A 123 5.63 9.80 -5.49
N ALA A 124 4.35 10.16 -5.37
CA ALA A 124 3.90 11.26 -4.51
C ALA A 124 4.23 11.00 -3.04
N LEU A 125 4.02 9.78 -2.55
CA LEU A 125 4.33 9.39 -1.17
C LEU A 125 5.82 9.50 -0.88
N ALA A 126 6.68 9.00 -1.77
CA ALA A 126 8.13 9.14 -1.63
C ALA A 126 8.56 10.62 -1.60
N PHE A 127 7.94 11.46 -2.42
CA PHE A 127 8.18 12.91 -2.43
C PHE A 127 7.76 13.58 -1.12
N PHE A 128 6.58 13.28 -0.57
CA PHE A 128 6.13 13.84 0.71
C PHE A 128 6.97 13.37 1.90
N ILE A 129 7.45 12.12 1.87
CA ILE A 129 8.43 11.61 2.86
C ILE A 129 9.74 12.38 2.75
N TYR A 130 10.20 12.70 1.53
CA TYR A 130 11.40 13.51 1.30
C TYR A 130 11.27 14.93 1.85
N GLN A 131 10.11 15.56 1.68
CA GLN A 131 9.82 16.88 2.24
C GLN A 131 9.60 16.89 3.75
N ASN A 132 9.54 15.71 4.39
CA ASN A 132 9.19 15.54 5.81
C ASN A 132 7.76 15.98 6.16
N GLU A 133 6.85 15.99 5.18
CA GLU A 133 5.43 16.29 5.41
C GLU A 133 4.69 15.09 6.01
N ILE A 134 5.23 13.87 5.83
CA ILE A 134 4.71 12.64 6.41
C ILE A 134 5.71 12.11 7.44
N ASP A 135 5.25 11.98 8.69
CA ASP A 135 6.05 11.42 9.76
C ASP A 135 6.04 9.88 9.72
N ILE A 136 7.23 9.32 9.47
CA ILE A 136 7.52 7.88 9.32
C ILE A 136 8.37 7.40 10.51
#